data_AF-A0A2P2K8J1-F1
#
_entry.id   AF-A0A2P2K8J1-F1
#
_cell.length_a   1.000
_cell.length_b   1.000
_cell.length_c   1.000
_cell.angle_alpha   90.00
_cell.angle_beta   90.00
_cell.angle_gamma   90.00
#
_symmetry.space_group_name_H-M   'P 1'
#
loop_
_entity.id
_entity.type
_entity.pdbx_description
1 polymer ?
#
loop_
_entity_poly.entity_id
_entity_poly.type
_entity_poly.pdbx_seq_one_letter_code
_entity_poly.pdbx_strand_id
1 'polypeptide(L)'
;MASLSLTQMLSGRNSVAEFTRSKLATRRGATGARFLRVAAAAAGEPDLSVTVNGLHMPNPFVVGSGPPGTNYTVMKRAFDEGWGAVIAKTVSLDAAKVINVTPRYARLRAGANGSVKGQIIGWENIELISDRPLEVMLKEFKQLKEEYPDRILIASIMEEYEKAAWEELIDRVEQTGVVSYVHHLILDCYCIFASCRLTFLKLFLRMPLK
;
A
#
# COMPACT_ATOMS: atom_id res chain seq x y z
N MET A 1 -23.10 22.76 56.20
CA MET A 1 -23.17 22.16 54.85
C MET A 1 -22.41 23.10 53.91
N ALA A 2 -21.08 23.01 53.94
CA ALA A 2 -20.20 24.05 53.38
C ALA A 2 -19.85 23.76 51.92
N SER A 3 -19.98 24.81 51.10
CA SER A 3 -19.58 24.88 49.69
C SER A 3 -18.05 24.82 49.56
N LEU A 4 -17.55 24.14 48.53
CA LEU A 4 -16.20 24.35 48.01
C LEU A 4 -16.23 24.59 46.50
N SER A 5 -15.48 25.63 46.15
CA SER A 5 -15.33 26.34 44.87
C SER A 5 -14.73 25.49 43.76
N LEU A 6 -15.03 25.88 42.51
CA LEU A 6 -14.63 25.35 41.20
C LEU A 6 -13.10 25.31 40.95
N THR A 7 -12.26 25.47 41.98
CA THR A 7 -10.81 25.66 41.84
C THR A 7 -10.00 24.37 42.01
N GLN A 8 -10.63 23.20 42.21
CA GLN A 8 -9.93 21.92 42.45
C GLN A 8 -10.03 20.86 41.33
N MET A 9 -10.62 21.17 40.17
CA MET A 9 -10.64 20.24 39.02
C MET A 9 -9.64 20.54 37.90
N LEU A 10 -8.75 21.54 38.08
CA LEU A 10 -7.76 21.93 37.06
C LEU A 10 -6.32 21.46 37.35
N SER A 11 -6.15 20.42 38.19
CA SER A 11 -4.85 19.82 38.53
C SER A 11 -4.56 18.53 37.74
N GLY A 12 -4.88 18.50 36.45
CA GLY A 12 -4.46 17.45 35.52
C GLY A 12 -3.33 17.96 34.62
N ARG A 13 -2.08 17.72 35.01
CA ARG A 13 -0.89 17.99 34.19
C ARG A 13 -0.95 17.18 32.89
N ASN A 14 -1.42 17.79 31.81
CA ASN A 14 -1.10 17.34 30.45
C ASN A 14 0.18 18.07 30.02
N SER A 15 1.30 17.36 30.01
CA SER A 15 2.55 17.85 29.44
C SER A 15 2.41 17.94 27.91
N VAL A 16 1.84 19.05 27.44
CA VAL A 16 2.03 19.45 26.04
C VAL A 16 3.48 19.89 25.94
N ALA A 17 4.29 19.13 25.20
CA ALA A 17 5.64 19.55 24.86
C ALA A 17 5.55 20.89 24.10
N GLU A 18 5.92 21.96 24.80
CA GLU A 18 5.97 23.31 24.27
C GLU A 18 7.08 23.35 23.21
N PHE A 19 6.67 23.40 21.93
CA PHE A 19 7.61 23.47 20.82
C PHE A 19 8.23 24.87 20.79
N THR A 20 9.33 25.05 21.54
CA THR A 20 10.11 26.29 21.53
C THR A 20 10.57 26.59 20.11
N ARG A 21 9.94 27.58 19.48
CA ARG A 21 10.30 28.11 18.17
C ARG A 21 11.68 28.77 18.30
N SER A 22 12.74 28.11 17.85
CA SER A 22 14.07 28.71 17.86
C SER A 22 14.06 29.94 16.95
N LYS A 23 14.60 31.05 17.45
CA LYS A 23 14.72 32.29 16.67
C LYS A 23 15.74 32.05 15.55
N LEU A 24 15.25 31.97 14.32
CA LEU A 24 16.07 31.84 13.12
C LEU A 24 16.85 33.14 12.91
N ALA A 25 18.15 33.14 13.25
CA ALA A 25 19.04 34.23 12.88
C ALA A 25 19.23 34.21 11.35
N THR A 26 18.70 35.22 10.67
CA THR A 26 18.82 35.37 9.22
C THR A 26 20.15 36.03 8.87
N ARG A 27 21.18 35.24 8.59
CA ARG A 27 22.33 35.71 7.80
C ARG A 27 21.96 35.66 6.32
N ARG A 28 21.91 36.85 5.69
CA ARG A 28 21.81 37.00 4.23
C ARG A 28 23.17 36.66 3.62
N GLY A 29 23.19 35.62 2.78
CA GLY A 29 24.30 35.19 1.95
C GLY A 29 23.74 34.55 0.67
N ALA A 30 24.40 34.79 -0.45
CA ALA A 30 23.88 34.80 -1.82
C ALA A 30 23.22 33.52 -2.34
N THR A 31 22.41 33.74 -3.39
CA THR A 31 21.75 32.82 -4.32
C THR A 31 22.31 31.40 -4.39
N GLY A 32 21.56 30.47 -3.82
CA GLY A 32 21.71 29.02 -3.99
C GLY A 32 20.49 28.34 -3.38
N ALA A 33 19.89 27.37 -4.07
CA ALA A 33 18.70 26.67 -3.62
C ALA A 33 18.89 26.16 -2.17
N ARG A 34 18.08 26.68 -1.25
CA ARG A 34 18.10 26.29 0.17
C ARG A 34 17.43 24.93 0.32
N PHE A 35 18.21 23.86 0.32
CA PHE A 35 17.77 22.58 0.85
C PHE A 35 17.84 22.64 2.38
N LEU A 36 16.68 22.58 3.03
CA LEU A 36 16.60 22.44 4.48
C LEU A 36 16.97 20.98 4.81
N ARG A 37 18.21 20.73 5.25
CA ARG A 37 18.57 19.44 5.83
C ARG A 37 17.96 19.34 7.22
N VAL A 38 16.94 18.52 7.37
CA VAL A 38 16.44 18.09 8.69
C VAL A 38 17.44 17.05 9.20
N ALA A 39 18.33 17.45 10.11
CA ALA A 39 19.24 16.53 10.78
C ALA A 39 18.52 15.91 11.97
N ALA A 40 18.27 14.61 11.93
CA ALA A 40 17.88 13.83 13.11
C ALA A 40 19.09 13.69 14.04
N ALA A 41 18.88 13.78 15.35
CA ALA A 41 19.91 13.61 16.35
C ALA A 41 20.48 12.18 16.33
N ALA A 42 21.78 12.05 16.54
CA ALA A 42 22.60 10.85 16.37
C ALA A 42 22.35 9.71 17.39
N ALA A 43 21.11 9.27 17.55
CA ALA A 43 20.82 7.88 17.86
C ALA A 43 20.76 7.16 16.50
N GLY A 44 21.50 6.05 16.34
CA GLY A 44 21.44 5.26 15.10
C GLY A 44 19.97 5.03 14.73
N GLU A 45 19.61 5.31 13.48
CA GLU A 45 18.24 5.17 13.03
C GLU A 45 17.74 3.76 13.36
N PRO A 46 16.51 3.61 13.89
CA PRO A 46 16.00 2.29 14.22
C PRO A 46 15.94 1.43 12.95
N ASP A 47 16.47 0.20 13.04
CA ASP A 47 16.34 -0.77 11.96
C ASP A 47 14.86 -1.20 11.86
N LEU A 48 14.23 -0.86 10.73
CA LEU A 48 12.85 -1.20 10.43
C LEU A 48 12.74 -2.44 9.53
N SER A 49 13.87 -3.08 9.18
CA SER A 49 13.84 -4.23 8.28
C SER A 49 13.04 -5.40 8.86
N VAL A 50 12.34 -6.11 7.98
CA VAL A 50 11.49 -7.24 8.36
C VAL A 50 11.62 -8.37 7.35
N THR A 51 11.50 -9.60 7.83
CA THR A 51 11.42 -10.79 6.97
C THR A 51 10.12 -11.51 7.24
N VAL A 52 9.30 -11.67 6.20
CA VAL A 52 8.00 -12.36 6.27
C VAL A 52 7.96 -13.42 5.18
N ASN A 53 7.74 -14.69 5.55
CA ASN A 53 7.72 -15.83 4.63
C ASN A 53 8.95 -15.92 3.71
N GLY A 54 10.12 -15.54 4.21
CA GLY A 54 11.39 -15.52 3.44
C GLY A 54 11.58 -14.26 2.58
N LEU A 55 10.60 -13.37 2.50
CA LEU A 55 10.74 -12.09 1.80
C LEU A 55 11.34 -11.04 2.75
N HIS A 56 12.53 -10.56 2.43
CA HIS A 56 13.18 -9.50 3.16
C HIS A 56 12.77 -8.12 2.62
N MET A 57 12.27 -7.25 3.50
CA MET A 57 11.85 -5.89 3.16
C MET A 57 12.64 -4.89 4.03
N PRO A 58 13.05 -3.74 3.47
CA PRO A 58 13.80 -2.72 4.21
C PRO A 58 12.98 -2.02 5.31
N ASN A 59 11.65 -2.12 5.23
CA ASN A 59 10.70 -1.62 6.20
C ASN A 59 9.34 -2.35 6.04
N PRO A 60 8.43 -2.32 7.03
CA PRO A 60 7.16 -3.05 6.95
C PRO A 60 6.05 -2.31 6.19
N PHE A 61 6.35 -1.17 5.54
CA PHE A 61 5.33 -0.36 4.88
C PHE A 61 5.10 -0.86 3.44
N VAL A 62 3.91 -1.35 3.19
CA VAL A 62 3.53 -1.99 1.93
C VAL A 62 2.37 -1.24 1.29
N VAL A 63 2.50 -0.93 -0.01
CA VAL A 63 1.39 -0.39 -0.80
C VAL A 63 0.40 -1.51 -1.09
N GLY A 64 -0.86 -1.35 -0.67
CA GLY A 64 -1.92 -2.31 -0.94
C GLY A 64 -2.38 -2.36 -2.40
N SER A 65 -2.93 -3.50 -2.83
CA SER A 65 -3.57 -3.65 -4.14
C SER A 65 -4.74 -2.66 -4.24
N GLY A 66 -4.69 -1.76 -5.22
CA GLY A 66 -5.63 -0.67 -5.34
C GLY A 66 -5.17 0.39 -6.33
N PRO A 67 -5.73 1.62 -6.25
CA PRO A 67 -5.37 2.70 -7.16
C PRO A 67 -3.85 2.99 -7.21
N PRO A 68 -3.09 2.92 -6.09
CA PRO A 68 -1.65 3.10 -6.12
C PRO A 68 -0.85 1.97 -6.80
N GLY A 69 -1.46 0.82 -7.09
CA GLY A 69 -0.83 -0.33 -7.76
C GLY A 69 -1.20 -0.47 -9.24
N THR A 70 -1.81 0.55 -9.86
CA THR A 70 -2.49 0.40 -11.16
C THR A 70 -1.56 0.38 -12.39
N ASN A 71 -0.36 0.96 -12.28
CA ASN A 71 0.59 1.05 -13.39
C ASN A 71 2.03 1.24 -12.92
N TYR A 72 2.96 0.97 -13.83
CA TYR A 72 4.40 1.15 -13.64
C TYR A 72 4.77 2.48 -13.00
N THR A 73 4.21 3.60 -13.47
CA THR A 73 4.62 4.94 -13.00
C THR A 73 4.36 5.12 -11.51
N VAL A 74 3.20 4.67 -11.02
CA VAL A 74 2.85 4.82 -9.60
C VAL A 74 3.62 3.81 -8.74
N MET A 75 3.77 2.57 -9.20
CA MET A 75 4.54 1.54 -8.50
C MET A 75 6.02 1.91 -8.39
N LYS A 76 6.63 2.38 -9.48
CA LYS A 76 8.00 2.89 -9.52
C LYS A 76 8.19 4.04 -8.53
N ARG A 77 7.26 4.99 -8.51
CA ARG A 77 7.29 6.12 -7.59
C ARG A 77 7.24 5.67 -6.13
N ALA A 78 6.46 4.63 -5.80
CA ALA A 78 6.47 4.07 -4.45
C ALA A 78 7.85 3.51 -4.07
N PHE A 79 8.53 2.79 -4.97
CA PHE A 79 9.90 2.34 -4.69
C PHE A 79 10.90 3.50 -4.57
N ASP A 80 10.79 4.52 -5.42
CA ASP A 80 11.61 5.75 -5.34
C ASP A 80 11.40 6.49 -4.01
N GLU A 81 10.18 6.45 -3.45
CA GLU A 81 9.84 7.05 -2.15
C GLU A 81 10.21 6.15 -0.95
N GLY A 82 10.78 4.97 -1.19
CA GLY A 82 11.30 4.09 -0.14
C GLY A 82 10.29 3.13 0.48
N TRP A 83 9.15 2.88 -0.16
CA TRP A 83 8.20 1.86 0.28
C TRP A 83 8.87 0.47 0.30
N GLY A 84 8.60 -0.31 1.34
CA GLY A 84 9.22 -1.63 1.54
C GLY A 84 8.76 -2.68 0.54
N ALA A 85 7.48 -2.62 0.14
CA ALA A 85 6.94 -3.45 -0.94
C ALA A 85 5.74 -2.78 -1.61
N VAL A 86 5.40 -3.27 -2.80
CA VAL A 86 4.21 -2.86 -3.55
C VAL A 86 3.41 -4.08 -3.96
N ILE A 87 2.10 -4.05 -3.70
CA ILE A 87 1.15 -5.02 -4.24
C ILE A 87 0.48 -4.37 -5.45
N ALA A 88 0.73 -4.92 -6.63
CA ALA A 88 0.12 -4.47 -7.87
C ALA A 88 -1.39 -4.71 -7.86
N LYS A 89 -2.13 -3.87 -8.59
CA LYS A 89 -3.58 -4.03 -8.78
C LYS A 89 -3.86 -5.42 -9.35
N THR A 90 -4.91 -6.04 -8.83
CA THR A 90 -5.34 -7.39 -9.19
C THR A 90 -5.51 -7.55 -10.70
N VAL A 91 -4.84 -8.55 -11.29
CA VAL A 91 -4.89 -8.86 -12.74
C VAL A 91 -5.58 -10.21 -12.98
N SER A 92 -6.15 -10.36 -14.18
CA SER A 92 -6.77 -11.60 -14.70
C SER A 92 -6.25 -11.90 -16.10
N LEU A 93 -6.53 -13.08 -16.65
CA LEU A 93 -6.17 -13.43 -18.03
C LEU A 93 -6.94 -12.57 -19.05
N ASP A 94 -8.22 -12.35 -18.80
CA ASP A 94 -9.09 -11.54 -19.65
C ASP A 94 -9.60 -10.29 -18.93
N ALA A 95 -8.89 -9.18 -19.14
CA ALA A 95 -9.24 -7.88 -18.59
C ALA A 95 -10.47 -7.24 -19.29
N ALA A 96 -10.87 -7.71 -20.47
CA ALA A 96 -11.99 -7.12 -21.21
C ALA A 96 -13.35 -7.41 -20.56
N LYS A 97 -13.43 -8.42 -19.69
CA LYS A 97 -14.59 -8.71 -18.85
C LYS A 97 -14.83 -7.63 -17.79
N VAL A 98 -13.82 -6.81 -17.49
CA VAL A 98 -13.83 -5.84 -16.40
C VAL A 98 -14.22 -4.48 -16.96
N ILE A 99 -15.41 -4.00 -16.59
CA ILE A 99 -15.92 -2.69 -17.01
C ILE A 99 -16.11 -1.83 -15.76
N ASN A 100 -15.15 -0.94 -15.50
CA ASN A 100 -15.25 0.03 -14.43
C ASN A 100 -16.27 1.12 -14.77
N VAL A 101 -17.15 1.45 -13.81
CA VAL A 101 -18.13 2.53 -13.95
C VAL A 101 -17.60 3.86 -13.38
N THR A 102 -18.28 4.97 -13.69
CA THR A 102 -18.00 6.27 -13.10
C THR A 102 -19.31 6.99 -12.70
N PRO A 103 -19.37 7.65 -11.53
CA PRO A 103 -18.31 7.79 -10.51
C PRO A 103 -18.12 6.50 -9.69
N ARG A 104 -16.88 6.23 -9.26
CA ARG A 104 -16.54 5.01 -8.49
C ARG A 104 -15.80 5.22 -7.17
N TYR A 105 -15.42 6.47 -6.86
CA TYR A 105 -14.82 6.84 -5.59
C TYR A 105 -15.65 7.92 -4.92
N ALA A 106 -15.85 7.77 -3.61
CA ALA A 106 -16.49 8.79 -2.78
C ALA A 106 -15.64 9.06 -1.53
N ARG A 107 -15.73 10.29 -1.02
CA ARG A 107 -15.09 10.70 0.23
C ARG A 107 -16.07 10.49 1.38
N LEU A 108 -15.64 9.75 2.40
CA LEU A 108 -16.37 9.67 3.66
C LEU A 108 -15.98 10.86 4.53
N ARG A 109 -16.99 11.56 5.08
CA ARG A 109 -16.80 12.76 5.89
C ARG A 109 -17.41 12.61 7.28
N ALA A 110 -16.73 13.15 8.29
CA ALA A 110 -17.22 13.19 9.66
C ALA A 110 -18.39 14.20 9.85
N GLY A 111 -19.29 13.91 10.80
CA GLY A 111 -20.42 14.76 11.19
C GLY A 111 -21.79 14.22 10.73
N ALA A 112 -22.87 14.84 11.23
CA ALA A 112 -24.24 14.44 10.89
C ALA A 112 -24.45 14.50 9.36
N ASN A 113 -24.92 13.39 8.79
CA ASN A 113 -25.26 13.21 7.37
C ASN A 113 -24.12 13.52 6.38
N GLY A 114 -22.85 13.34 6.76
CA GLY A 114 -21.73 13.45 5.83
C GLY A 114 -21.56 14.85 5.24
N SER A 115 -21.76 15.89 6.07
CA SER A 115 -21.71 17.29 5.64
C SER A 115 -20.52 17.59 4.70
N VAL A 116 -20.76 18.34 3.62
CA VAL A 116 -19.72 18.63 2.59
C VAL A 116 -18.50 19.36 3.18
N LYS A 117 -18.69 20.06 4.30
CA LYS A 117 -17.66 20.78 5.05
C LYS A 117 -16.94 19.92 6.10
N GLY A 118 -17.41 18.70 6.36
CA GLY A 118 -16.82 17.79 7.33
C GLY A 118 -15.43 17.31 6.92
N GLN A 119 -14.58 17.03 7.91
CA GLN A 119 -13.26 16.44 7.70
C GLN A 119 -13.38 15.10 6.97
N ILE A 120 -12.50 14.85 5.99
CA ILE A 120 -12.42 13.56 5.30
C ILE A 120 -11.81 12.55 6.26
N ILE A 121 -12.51 11.46 6.50
CA ILE A 121 -12.09 10.37 7.40
C ILE A 121 -11.86 9.04 6.69
N GLY A 122 -12.21 8.96 5.41
CA GLY A 122 -12.06 7.75 4.62
C GLY A 122 -12.51 7.92 3.18
N TRP A 123 -12.44 6.81 2.46
CA TRP A 123 -12.82 6.71 1.06
C TRP A 123 -13.65 5.44 0.86
N GLU A 124 -14.66 5.54 0.02
CA GLU A 124 -15.46 4.41 -0.46
C GLU A 124 -15.14 4.16 -1.93
N ASN A 125 -15.14 2.89 -2.32
CA ASN A 125 -14.76 2.46 -3.66
C ASN A 125 -15.65 1.33 -4.19
N ILE A 126 -16.06 1.44 -5.45
CA ILE A 126 -16.71 0.37 -6.23
C ILE A 126 -15.91 0.00 -7.49
N GLU A 127 -14.62 0.36 -7.56
CA GLU A 127 -13.70 -0.09 -8.61
C GLU A 127 -13.45 -1.59 -8.52
N LEU A 128 -13.40 -2.23 -9.69
CA LEU A 128 -13.13 -3.64 -9.85
C LEU A 128 -11.60 -3.91 -9.88
N ILE A 129 -11.20 -5.07 -10.41
CA ILE A 129 -9.80 -5.40 -10.70
C ILE A 129 -9.26 -4.55 -11.87
N SER A 130 -8.01 -4.78 -12.29
CA SER A 130 -7.41 -4.09 -13.43
C SER A 130 -8.21 -4.34 -14.72
N ASP A 131 -8.54 -3.28 -15.44
CA ASP A 131 -9.08 -3.30 -16.81
C ASP A 131 -7.96 -3.25 -17.87
N ARG A 132 -6.70 -3.24 -17.44
CA ARG A 132 -5.53 -3.23 -18.32
C ARG A 132 -5.20 -4.66 -18.79
N PRO A 133 -4.82 -4.85 -20.06
CA PRO A 133 -4.39 -6.16 -20.57
C PRO A 133 -3.25 -6.75 -19.75
N LEU A 134 -3.31 -8.05 -19.45
CA LEU A 134 -2.31 -8.76 -18.66
C LEU A 134 -0.89 -8.57 -19.22
N GLU A 135 -0.72 -8.63 -20.54
CA GLU A 135 0.57 -8.46 -21.20
C GLU A 135 1.26 -7.12 -20.88
N VAL A 136 0.48 -6.06 -20.68
CA VAL A 136 1.02 -4.76 -20.31
C VAL A 136 1.53 -4.82 -18.88
N MET A 137 0.74 -5.40 -17.96
CA MET A 137 1.12 -5.55 -16.56
C MET A 137 2.36 -6.43 -16.39
N LEU A 138 2.44 -7.56 -17.11
CA LEU A 138 3.60 -8.46 -17.06
C LEU A 138 4.89 -7.78 -17.53
N LYS A 139 4.82 -6.96 -18.58
CA LYS A 139 5.97 -6.16 -19.04
C LYS A 139 6.43 -5.16 -17.98
N GLU A 140 5.48 -4.47 -17.37
CA GLU A 140 5.76 -3.50 -16.30
C GLU A 140 6.34 -4.17 -15.05
N PHE A 141 5.85 -5.36 -14.69
CA PHE A 141 6.37 -6.17 -13.58
C PHE A 141 7.83 -6.54 -13.80
N LYS A 142 8.14 -7.08 -14.99
CA LYS A 142 9.49 -7.44 -15.37
C LYS A 142 10.42 -6.22 -15.32
N GLN A 143 9.99 -5.09 -15.90
CA GLN A 143 10.75 -3.85 -15.87
C GLN A 143 11.03 -3.37 -14.44
N LEU A 144 10.02 -3.38 -13.56
CA LEU A 144 10.22 -3.00 -12.15
C LEU A 144 11.18 -3.92 -11.41
N LYS A 145 11.14 -5.23 -11.69
CA LYS A 145 12.07 -6.18 -11.06
C LYS A 145 13.50 -6.03 -11.56
N GLU A 146 13.69 -5.63 -12.82
CA GLU A 146 15.01 -5.31 -13.38
C GLU A 146 15.57 -4.02 -12.77
N GLU A 147 14.74 -2.98 -12.58
CA GLU A 147 15.15 -1.70 -12.00
C GLU A 147 15.33 -1.76 -10.47
N TYR A 148 14.52 -2.57 -9.78
CA TYR A 148 14.48 -2.71 -8.31
C TYR A 148 14.61 -4.18 -7.89
N PRO A 149 15.79 -4.80 -8.08
CA PRO A 149 15.99 -6.21 -7.76
C PRO A 149 15.83 -6.50 -6.26
N ASP A 150 16.19 -5.55 -5.40
CA ASP A 150 16.12 -5.61 -3.94
C ASP A 150 14.71 -5.33 -3.37
N ARG A 151 13.80 -4.79 -4.18
CA ARG A 151 12.43 -4.48 -3.75
C ARG A 151 11.48 -5.64 -4.00
N ILE A 152 10.53 -5.78 -3.08
CA ILE A 152 9.46 -6.78 -3.20
C ILE A 152 8.30 -6.17 -3.98
N LEU A 153 8.05 -6.74 -5.16
CA LEU A 153 6.84 -6.53 -5.93
C LEU A 153 5.99 -7.79 -5.78
N ILE A 154 4.70 -7.61 -5.49
CA ILE A 154 3.72 -8.69 -5.36
C ILE A 154 2.64 -8.46 -6.42
N ALA A 155 2.38 -9.47 -7.24
CA ALA A 155 1.26 -9.44 -8.17
C ALA A 155 0.02 -10.01 -7.48
N SER A 156 -1.02 -9.18 -7.31
CA SER A 156 -2.34 -9.67 -6.95
C SER A 156 -3.00 -10.27 -8.20
N ILE A 157 -3.56 -11.47 -8.08
CA ILE A 157 -4.18 -12.20 -9.19
C ILE A 157 -5.57 -12.72 -8.82
N MET A 158 -6.50 -12.69 -9.77
CA MET A 158 -7.85 -13.19 -9.62
C MET A 158 -8.32 -13.81 -10.93
N GLU A 159 -8.91 -15.01 -10.85
CA GLU A 159 -9.47 -15.69 -12.00
C GLU A 159 -10.74 -16.45 -11.63
N GLU A 160 -11.54 -16.81 -12.62
CA GLU A 160 -12.73 -17.65 -12.45
C GLU A 160 -12.37 -19.04 -11.87
N TYR A 161 -13.37 -19.82 -11.44
CA TYR A 161 -13.15 -21.14 -10.86
C TYR A 161 -12.81 -22.19 -11.94
N GLU A 162 -11.64 -22.03 -12.55
CA GLU A 162 -11.09 -22.92 -13.58
C GLU A 162 -9.60 -23.13 -13.30
N LYS A 163 -9.21 -24.39 -13.07
CA LYS A 163 -7.87 -24.73 -12.57
C LYS A 163 -6.78 -24.36 -13.56
N ALA A 164 -6.99 -24.62 -14.85
CA ALA A 164 -5.97 -24.37 -15.87
C ALA A 164 -5.69 -22.87 -16.04
N ALA A 165 -6.73 -22.03 -15.94
CA ALA A 165 -6.62 -20.57 -15.99
C ALA A 165 -5.83 -20.02 -14.80
N TRP A 166 -6.06 -20.54 -13.58
CA TRP A 166 -5.24 -20.21 -12.42
C TRP A 166 -3.78 -20.62 -12.59
N GLU A 167 -3.52 -21.84 -13.08
CA GLU A 167 -2.17 -22.33 -13.32
C GLU A 167 -1.45 -21.49 -14.38
N GLU A 168 -2.12 -21.15 -15.50
CA GLU A 168 -1.57 -20.27 -16.54
C GLU A 168 -1.22 -18.89 -15.98
N LEU A 169 -2.15 -18.25 -15.25
CA LEU A 169 -1.93 -16.91 -14.71
C LEU A 169 -0.76 -16.87 -13.74
N ILE A 170 -0.64 -17.89 -12.87
CA ILE A 170 0.48 -18.01 -11.93
C ILE A 170 1.79 -18.19 -12.70
N ASP A 171 1.85 -19.15 -13.62
CA ASP A 171 3.07 -19.43 -14.40
C ASP A 171 3.57 -18.19 -15.14
N ARG A 172 2.65 -17.43 -15.75
CA ARG A 172 2.98 -16.21 -16.50
C ARG A 172 3.46 -15.08 -15.61
N VAL A 173 2.90 -14.93 -14.42
CA VAL A 173 3.32 -13.92 -13.44
C VAL A 173 4.68 -14.29 -12.85
N GLU A 174 4.90 -15.54 -12.46
CA GLU A 174 6.18 -16.01 -11.89
C GLU A 174 7.35 -15.81 -12.87
N GLN A 175 7.12 -15.95 -14.17
CA GLN A 175 8.12 -15.68 -15.22
C GLN A 175 8.64 -14.22 -15.23
N THR A 176 7.93 -13.28 -14.60
CA THR A 176 8.37 -11.87 -14.48
C THR A 176 9.35 -11.64 -13.32
N GLY A 177 9.59 -12.64 -12.46
CA GLY A 177 10.41 -12.51 -11.26
C GLY A 177 9.71 -11.80 -10.09
N VAL A 178 8.41 -11.56 -10.21
CA VAL A 178 7.53 -11.03 -9.16
C VAL A 178 7.00 -12.18 -8.31
N VAL A 179 6.80 -11.92 -7.02
CA VAL A 179 6.11 -12.88 -6.15
C VAL A 179 4.63 -12.85 -6.51
N SER A 180 4.11 -13.93 -7.09
CA SER A 180 2.67 -14.12 -7.25
C SER A 180 2.05 -14.43 -5.89
N TYR A 181 1.06 -13.66 -5.46
CA TYR A 181 0.31 -13.95 -4.24
C TYR A 181 -1.16 -14.10 -4.58
N VAL A 182 -1.74 -15.23 -4.16
CA VAL A 182 -3.16 -15.50 -4.42
C VAL A 182 -3.98 -15.11 -3.20
N HIS A 183 -4.99 -14.30 -3.44
CA HIS A 183 -5.90 -13.81 -2.43
C HIS A 183 -6.81 -14.91 -1.86
N HIS A 184 -6.79 -15.08 -0.54
CA HIS A 184 -7.96 -15.56 0.21
C HIS A 184 -8.33 -14.62 1.38
N LEU A 185 -7.52 -13.61 1.74
CA LEU A 185 -7.66 -12.90 3.03
C LEU A 185 -7.40 -11.38 3.07
N ILE A 186 -7.21 -10.69 1.93
CA ILE A 186 -7.22 -9.22 1.89
C ILE A 186 -8.30 -8.75 0.90
N LEU A 187 -9.57 -8.78 1.30
CA LEU A 187 -10.68 -7.97 0.74
C LEU A 187 -11.01 -7.95 -0.79
N ASP A 188 -10.36 -8.69 -1.68
CA ASP A 188 -10.81 -8.85 -3.09
C ASP A 188 -11.70 -10.11 -3.29
N CYS A 189 -12.38 -10.58 -2.24
CA CYS A 189 -13.34 -11.67 -2.35
C CYS A 189 -14.67 -11.20 -2.94
N TYR A 190 -14.73 -11.09 -4.28
CA TYR A 190 -15.99 -11.05 -5.04
C TYR A 190 -16.12 -12.16 -6.09
N CYS A 191 -15.24 -13.18 -6.07
CA CYS A 191 -15.59 -14.45 -6.69
C CYS A 191 -16.71 -15.08 -5.85
N ILE A 192 -17.95 -14.84 -6.28
CA ILE A 192 -19.16 -15.54 -5.85
C ILE A 192 -18.92 -17.03 -6.14
N PHE A 193 -18.38 -17.79 -5.18
CA PHE A 193 -18.66 -19.19 -4.87
C PHE A 193 -17.56 -19.78 -3.97
N ALA A 194 -17.99 -20.30 -2.83
CA ALA A 194 -17.16 -20.96 -1.84
C ALA A 194 -16.79 -22.39 -2.30
N SER A 195 -15.56 -22.62 -2.77
CA SER A 195 -14.94 -23.96 -2.74
C SER A 195 -13.43 -24.03 -3.06
N CYS A 196 -12.69 -22.93 -3.05
CA CYS A 196 -11.27 -22.93 -3.47
C CYS A 196 -10.27 -23.32 -2.36
N ARG A 197 -10.63 -24.24 -1.44
CA ARG A 197 -9.85 -24.51 -0.22
C ARG A 197 -8.80 -25.63 -0.36
N LEU A 198 -8.85 -26.48 -1.39
CA LEU A 198 -8.06 -27.71 -1.42
C LEU A 198 -6.88 -27.72 -2.41
N THR A 199 -6.90 -26.90 -3.45
CA THR A 199 -5.79 -26.85 -4.44
C THR A 199 -4.65 -25.91 -4.00
N PHE A 200 -4.93 -25.01 -3.04
CA PHE A 200 -4.06 -23.89 -2.69
C PHE A 200 -2.79 -24.24 -1.90
N LEU A 201 -2.86 -25.23 -1.01
CA LEU A 201 -1.73 -25.58 -0.14
C LEU A 201 -0.59 -26.28 -0.90
N LYS A 202 -0.87 -26.87 -2.07
CA LYS A 202 0.15 -27.54 -2.91
C LYS A 202 0.94 -26.58 -3.80
N LEU A 203 0.39 -25.42 -4.17
CA LEU A 203 1.11 -24.44 -4.98
C LEU A 203 2.01 -23.54 -4.13
N PHE A 204 1.58 -23.16 -2.93
CA PHE A 204 2.38 -22.38 -1.98
C PHE A 204 3.67 -23.10 -1.55
N LEU A 205 3.69 -24.43 -1.60
CA LEU A 205 4.85 -25.29 -1.29
C LEU A 205 5.80 -25.51 -2.49
N ARG A 206 5.48 -24.98 -3.67
CA ARG A 206 6.32 -25.13 -4.87
C ARG A 206 7.33 -24.00 -5.06
N MET A 207 7.31 -22.95 -4.23
CA MET A 207 8.38 -21.97 -4.18
C MET A 207 9.65 -22.63 -3.64
N PRO A 208 10.72 -22.81 -4.44
CA PRO A 208 12.02 -23.08 -3.86
C PRO A 208 12.44 -21.79 -3.13
N LEU A 209 12.41 -21.82 -1.80
CA LEU A 209 13.22 -20.92 -0.99
C LEU A 209 14.68 -21.22 -1.36
N LYS A 210 15.26 -20.38 -2.22
CA LYS A 210 16.71 -20.30 -2.37
C LYS A 210 17.23 -19.24 -1.42
#